data_AF-A0A1F7CPU0-F1
#
_entry.id   AF-A0A1F7CPU0-F1
#
_cell.length_a   1.000
_cell.length_b   1.000
_cell.length_c   1.000
_cell.angle_alpha   90.00
_cell.angle_beta   90.00
_cell.angle_gamma   90.00
#
_symmetry.space_group_name_H-M   'P 1'
#
loop_
_entity.id
_entity.type
_entity.pdbx_description
1 polymer ?
#
loop_
_entity_poly.entity_id
_entity_poly.type
_entity_poly.pdbx_seq_one_letter_code
_entity_poly.pdbx_strand_id
1 'polypeptide(L)'
;MHTKSQRIFRGIRVATLGSLCVVASFALGIHTAGDIAPIASLQADGPAREGDMNDDSTVNIQDVIEILEIVRGNTQTTAHHLRVDPNTDGQLTIDDAIHLLQTLAAL
;
A
#
# COMPACT_ATOMS: atom_id res chain seq x y z
N MET A 1 42.51 42.04 -29.14
CA MET A 1 41.74 40.78 -29.17
C MET A 1 41.36 40.25 -27.76
N HIS A 2 41.16 41.10 -26.73
CA HIS A 2 40.98 40.62 -25.34
C HIS A 2 39.53 40.56 -24.82
N THR A 3 38.56 41.19 -25.51
CA THR A 3 37.19 41.39 -25.00
C THR A 3 36.20 40.28 -25.40
N LYS A 4 36.47 39.53 -26.48
CA LYS A 4 35.62 38.42 -26.95
C LYS A 4 35.71 37.19 -26.04
N SER A 5 36.91 36.88 -25.56
CA SER A 5 37.19 35.73 -24.68
C SER A 5 36.43 35.84 -23.34
N GLN A 6 36.42 37.02 -22.71
CA GLN A 6 35.71 37.23 -21.44
C GLN A 6 34.19 37.03 -21.52
N ARG A 7 33.56 37.33 -22.68
CA ARG A 7 32.11 37.13 -22.86
C ARG A 7 31.76 35.64 -23.03
N ILE A 8 32.63 34.87 -23.68
CA ILE A 8 32.47 33.41 -23.85
C ILE A 8 32.64 32.70 -22.51
N PHE A 9 33.67 33.04 -21.72
CA PHE A 9 33.86 32.46 -20.39
C PHE A 9 32.71 32.80 -19.41
N ARG A 10 32.11 34.01 -19.52
CA ARG A 10 30.88 34.34 -18.78
C ARG A 10 29.68 33.51 -19.23
N GLY A 11 29.50 33.31 -20.54
CA GLY A 11 28.42 32.46 -21.08
C GLY A 11 28.53 31.01 -20.64
N ILE A 12 29.76 30.45 -20.65
CA ILE A 12 30.03 29.09 -20.18
C ILE A 12 29.70 28.95 -18.69
N ARG A 13 30.09 29.92 -17.84
CA ARG A 13 29.76 29.89 -16.40
C ARG A 13 28.25 29.90 -16.14
N VAL A 14 27.49 30.69 -16.90
CA VAL A 14 26.03 30.73 -16.78
C VAL A 14 25.40 29.42 -17.25
N ALA A 15 25.90 28.85 -18.35
CA ALA A 15 25.43 27.55 -18.84
C ALA A 15 25.72 26.40 -17.86
N THR A 16 26.91 26.39 -17.24
CA THR A 16 27.25 25.37 -16.23
C THR A 16 26.40 25.50 -14.98
N LEU A 17 26.11 26.73 -14.53
CA LEU A 17 25.28 26.95 -13.34
C LEU A 17 23.81 26.57 -13.60
N GLY A 18 23.30 26.88 -14.80
CA GLY A 18 21.97 26.48 -15.23
C GLY A 18 21.83 24.96 -15.35
N SER A 19 22.80 24.28 -15.97
CA SER A 19 22.82 22.82 -16.08
C SER A 19 22.86 22.15 -14.69
N LEU A 20 23.71 22.64 -13.79
CA LEU A 20 23.79 22.15 -12.41
C LEU A 20 22.45 22.30 -11.67
N CYS A 21 21.77 23.43 -11.85
CA CYS A 21 20.47 23.69 -11.24
C CYS A 21 19.39 22.70 -11.71
N VAL A 22 19.34 22.42 -13.02
CA VAL A 22 18.40 21.46 -13.61
C VAL A 22 18.64 20.05 -13.09
N VAL A 23 19.90 19.62 -13.06
CA VAL A 23 20.28 18.29 -12.55
C VAL A 23 19.96 18.17 -11.05
N ALA A 24 20.27 19.20 -10.25
CA ALA A 24 19.96 19.19 -8.82
C ALA A 24 18.46 19.13 -8.53
N SER A 25 17.65 19.88 -9.29
CA SER A 25 16.19 19.86 -9.16
C SER A 25 15.61 18.50 -9.50
N PHE A 26 16.12 17.87 -10.56
CA PHE A 26 15.67 16.54 -10.97
C PHE A 26 16.13 15.45 -10.00
N ALA A 27 17.37 15.52 -9.49
CA ALA A 27 17.89 14.59 -8.50
C ALA A 27 17.12 14.67 -7.17
N LEU A 28 16.80 15.88 -6.71
CA LEU A 28 15.97 16.09 -5.52
C LEU A 28 14.55 15.55 -5.72
N GLY A 29 13.99 15.72 -6.92
CA GLY A 29 12.71 15.15 -7.32
C GLY A 29 12.71 13.61 -7.28
N ILE A 30 13.72 12.95 -7.86
CA ILE A 30 13.87 11.48 -7.79
C ILE A 30 14.06 11.02 -6.35
N HIS A 31 14.87 11.72 -5.55
CA HIS A 31 15.10 11.34 -4.16
C HIS A 31 13.82 11.46 -3.32
N THR A 32 12.99 12.47 -3.58
CA THR A 32 11.69 12.66 -2.92
C THR A 32 10.64 11.68 -3.44
N ALA A 33 10.65 11.35 -4.73
CA ALA A 33 9.72 10.40 -5.34
C ALA A 33 10.03 8.94 -4.98
N GLY A 34 11.27 8.62 -4.57
CA GLY A 34 11.68 7.28 -4.16
C GLY A 34 11.18 6.86 -2.78
N ASP A 35 10.69 7.80 -1.96
CA ASP A 35 10.13 7.53 -0.62
C ASP A 35 8.59 7.41 -0.65
N ILE A 36 8.01 7.32 -1.85
CA ILE A 36 6.66 6.82 -2.01
C ILE A 36 6.79 5.31 -1.98
N ALA A 37 6.80 4.75 -0.76
CA ALA A 37 6.51 3.33 -0.60
C ALA A 37 5.21 3.10 -1.36
N PRO A 38 5.16 2.24 -2.40
CA PRO A 38 3.88 1.86 -2.95
C PRO A 38 3.09 1.36 -1.76
N ILE A 39 1.93 1.97 -1.50
CA ILE A 39 0.91 1.29 -0.70
C ILE A 39 0.85 -0.11 -1.28
N ALA A 40 1.27 -1.08 -0.46
CA ALA A 40 1.53 -2.44 -0.88
C ALA A 40 0.41 -2.84 -1.83
N SER A 41 0.82 -3.14 -3.07
CA SER A 41 0.08 -3.97 -3.99
C SER A 41 -1.44 -3.94 -3.75
N LEU A 42 -2.12 -2.91 -4.26
CA LEU A 42 -3.47 -3.14 -4.81
C LEU A 42 -3.33 -3.99 -6.08
N GLN A 43 -2.55 -5.08 -6.00
CA GLN A 43 -2.79 -6.27 -6.76
C GLN A 43 -4.30 -6.45 -6.58
N ALA A 44 -5.02 -6.44 -7.68
CA ALA A 44 -6.29 -7.12 -7.72
C ALA A 44 -5.98 -8.61 -7.47
N ASP A 45 -5.68 -8.92 -6.20
CA ASP A 45 -6.26 -10.10 -5.61
C ASP A 45 -7.76 -9.99 -5.86
N GLY A 46 -8.43 -11.12 -6.04
CA GLY A 46 -9.81 -11.15 -6.53
C GLY A 46 -10.73 -10.23 -5.73
N PRO A 47 -11.99 -10.00 -6.17
CA PRO A 47 -12.96 -9.34 -5.31
C PRO A 47 -12.88 -10.01 -3.93
N ALA A 48 -12.36 -9.28 -2.94
CA ALA A 48 -12.10 -9.82 -1.61
C ALA A 48 -13.41 -10.43 -1.17
N ARG A 49 -13.39 -11.75 -1.01
CA ARG A 49 -14.62 -12.50 -0.86
C ARG A 49 -15.05 -12.29 0.58
N GLU A 50 -16.22 -11.71 0.77
CA GLU A 50 -16.77 -11.50 2.13
C GLU A 50 -16.67 -12.81 2.91
N GLY A 51 -15.98 -12.78 4.05
CA GLY A 51 -15.75 -13.95 4.88
C GLY A 51 -14.45 -14.74 4.65
N ASP A 52 -13.63 -14.42 3.65
CA ASP A 52 -12.30 -15.01 3.44
C ASP A 52 -11.27 -14.27 4.29
N MET A 53 -10.96 -14.81 5.46
CA MET A 53 -10.12 -14.17 6.48
C MET A 53 -8.65 -14.52 6.31
N ASN A 54 -8.35 -15.70 5.78
CA ASN A 54 -6.99 -16.19 5.61
C ASN A 54 -6.40 -15.93 4.20
N ASP A 55 -7.14 -15.26 3.32
CA ASP A 55 -6.74 -14.89 1.95
C ASP A 55 -6.44 -16.12 1.07
N ASP A 56 -7.16 -17.23 1.32
CA ASP A 56 -7.01 -18.49 0.59
C ASP A 56 -8.02 -18.67 -0.56
N SER A 57 -8.82 -17.65 -0.85
CA SER A 57 -9.90 -17.59 -1.85
C SER A 57 -11.11 -18.51 -1.56
N THR A 58 -11.13 -19.19 -0.41
CA THR A 58 -12.13 -20.20 -0.04
C THR A 58 -12.73 -19.91 1.33
N VAL A 59 -13.97 -19.44 1.37
CA VAL A 59 -14.69 -19.28 2.65
C VAL A 59 -15.00 -20.65 3.26
N ASN A 60 -14.32 -20.98 4.35
CA ASN A 60 -14.42 -22.26 5.05
C ASN A 60 -14.19 -22.11 6.58
N ILE A 61 -14.10 -23.23 7.30
CA ILE A 61 -13.93 -23.22 8.77
C ILE A 61 -12.61 -22.56 9.19
N GLN A 62 -11.59 -22.58 8.34
CA GLN A 62 -10.30 -21.95 8.61
C GLN A 62 -10.43 -20.43 8.82
N ASP A 63 -11.36 -19.78 8.10
CA ASP A 63 -11.65 -18.36 8.28
C ASP A 63 -12.30 -18.06 9.63
N VAL A 64 -13.17 -18.96 10.10
CA VAL A 64 -13.76 -18.88 11.44
C VAL A 64 -12.68 -18.96 12.51
N ILE A 65 -11.70 -19.85 12.33
CA ILE A 65 -10.58 -20.01 13.27
C ILE A 65 -9.76 -18.72 13.29
N GLU A 66 -9.47 -18.12 12.13
CA GLU A 66 -8.75 -16.86 12.01
C GLU A 66 -9.44 -15.73 12.82
N ILE A 67 -10.77 -15.59 12.67
CA ILE A 67 -11.56 -14.61 13.44
C ILE A 67 -11.39 -14.85 14.95
N LEU A 68 -11.50 -16.10 15.40
CA LEU A 68 -11.37 -16.45 16.82
C LEU A 68 -9.96 -16.19 17.37
N GLU A 69 -8.91 -16.34 16.56
CA GLU A 69 -7.53 -16.03 16.95
C GLU A 69 -7.29 -14.52 17.06
N ILE A 70 -7.87 -13.73 16.15
CA ILE A 70 -7.83 -12.27 16.20
C ILE A 70 -8.57 -11.77 17.43
N VAL A 71 -9.78 -12.27 17.70
CA VAL A 71 -10.58 -11.87 18.86
C VAL A 71 -9.91 -12.26 20.19
N ARG A 72 -9.20 -13.39 20.22
CA ARG A 72 -8.42 -13.81 21.39
C ARG A 72 -7.19 -12.92 21.63
N GLY A 73 -6.80 -12.11 20.65
CA GLY A 73 -5.60 -11.27 20.70
C GLY A 73 -4.31 -12.04 20.37
N ASN A 74 -4.42 -13.22 19.77
CA ASN A 74 -3.27 -13.99 19.31
C ASN A 74 -2.73 -13.47 17.96
N THR A 75 -3.62 -12.90 17.14
CA THR A 75 -3.32 -12.38 15.81
C THR A 75 -3.72 -10.90 15.74
N GLN A 76 -2.88 -10.06 15.11
CA GLN A 76 -3.22 -8.65 14.90
C GLN A 76 -4.15 -8.49 13.71
N THR A 77 -5.19 -7.66 13.87
CA THR A 77 -6.10 -7.31 12.78
C THR A 77 -5.35 -6.57 11.67
N THR A 78 -5.46 -7.08 10.44
CA THR A 78 -4.90 -6.43 9.25
C THR A 78 -5.97 -5.61 8.54
N ALA A 79 -5.56 -4.74 7.61
CA ALA A 79 -6.48 -4.03 6.73
C ALA A 79 -7.30 -4.98 5.82
N HIS A 80 -6.83 -6.22 5.62
CA HIS A 80 -7.57 -7.25 4.91
C HIS A 80 -8.79 -7.71 5.73
N HIS A 81 -8.60 -8.02 7.03
CA HIS A 81 -9.67 -8.52 7.90
C HIS A 81 -10.85 -7.52 8.03
N LEU A 82 -10.57 -6.23 7.96
CA LEU A 82 -11.60 -5.17 7.95
C LEU A 82 -12.35 -5.07 6.61
N ARG A 83 -11.75 -5.54 5.51
CA ARG A 83 -12.38 -5.53 4.18
C ARG A 83 -13.27 -6.75 3.93
N VAL A 84 -12.95 -7.87 4.56
CA VAL A 84 -13.68 -9.14 4.44
C VAL A 84 -14.61 -9.41 5.64
N ASP A 85 -14.88 -8.37 6.43
CA ASP A 85 -15.77 -8.38 7.58
C ASP A 85 -17.14 -9.03 7.23
N PRO A 86 -17.52 -10.17 7.83
CA PRO A 86 -18.71 -10.92 7.45
C PRO A 86 -20.01 -10.18 7.74
N ASN A 87 -20.06 -9.30 8.76
CA ASN A 87 -21.26 -8.53 9.10
C ASN A 87 -21.15 -7.05 8.70
N THR A 88 -19.95 -6.60 8.30
CA THR A 88 -19.63 -5.23 7.86
C THR A 88 -19.95 -4.15 8.91
N ASP A 89 -19.88 -4.50 10.20
CA ASP A 89 -20.04 -3.56 11.31
C ASP A 89 -18.75 -2.80 11.65
N GLY A 90 -17.63 -3.19 11.02
CA GLY A 90 -16.32 -2.58 11.15
C GLY A 90 -15.52 -3.07 12.36
N GLN A 91 -15.97 -4.10 13.06
CA GLN A 91 -15.30 -4.73 14.20
C GLN A 91 -15.26 -6.24 14.02
N LEU A 92 -14.07 -6.83 14.15
CA LEU A 92 -13.94 -8.28 14.11
C LEU A 92 -14.18 -8.88 15.51
N THR A 93 -15.31 -9.57 15.67
CA THR A 93 -15.83 -10.09 16.94
C THR A 93 -16.25 -11.56 16.83
N ILE A 94 -16.76 -12.12 17.94
CA ILE A 94 -17.30 -13.49 17.95
C ILE A 94 -18.58 -13.59 17.10
N ASP A 95 -19.34 -12.51 16.99
CA ASP A 95 -20.56 -12.47 16.19
C ASP A 95 -20.26 -12.73 14.71
N ASP A 96 -19.11 -12.28 14.21
CA ASP A 96 -18.63 -12.56 12.85
C ASP A 96 -18.33 -14.03 12.62
N ALA A 97 -17.67 -14.67 13.59
CA ALA A 97 -17.41 -16.10 13.55
C ALA A 97 -18.71 -16.91 13.53
N ILE A 98 -19.71 -16.50 14.31
CA ILE A 98 -21.03 -17.14 14.33
C ILE A 98 -21.75 -16.91 12.99
N HIS A 99 -21.70 -15.70 12.45
CA HIS A 99 -22.33 -15.36 11.17
C HIS A 99 -21.76 -16.19 10.02
N LEU A 100 -20.43 -16.34 9.98
CA LEU A 100 -19.75 -17.15 8.99
C LEU A 100 -20.10 -18.64 9.14
N LEU A 101 -20.13 -19.17 10.36
CA LEU A 101 -20.56 -20.55 10.62
C LEU A 101 -22.00 -20.81 10.18
N GLN A 102 -22.92 -19.88 10.40
CA GLN A 102 -24.30 -19.99 9.94
C GLN A 102 -24.38 -20.04 8.42
N THR A 103 -23.56 -19.21 7.75
CA THR A 103 -23.50 -19.16 6.29
C THR A 103 -22.96 -20.47 5.72
N LEU A 104 -21.89 -21.01 6.31
CA LEU A 104 -21.31 -22.30 5.93
C LEU A 104 -22.25 -23.49 6.19
N ALA A 105 -23.04 -23.44 7.26
CA ALA A 105 -24.01 -24.48 7.58
C ALA A 105 -25.27 -24.43 6.69
N ALA A 106 -25.52 -23.31 6.02
CA ALA A 106 -26.64 -23.13 5.10
C ALA A 106 -26.32 -23.52 3.65
N LEU A 107 -25.05 -23.83 3.34
CA LEU A 107 -24.54 -24.33 2.05
C LEU A 107 -24.63 -25.86 1.96
#